data_AF-A0A970Y335-F1
#
_entry.id   AF-A0A970Y335-F1
#
_cell.length_a   1.000
_cell.length_b   1.000
_cell.length_c   1.000
_cell.angle_alpha   90.00
_cell.angle_beta   90.00
_cell.angle_gamma   90.00
#
_symmetry.space_group_name_H-M   'P 1'
#
loop_
_entity.id
_entity.type
_entity.pdbx_description
1 polymer ?
#
loop_
_entity_poly.entity_id
_entity_poly.type
_entity_poly.pdbx_seq_one_letter_code
_entity_poly.pdbx_strand_id
1 'polypeptide(L)'
;ARRRAEVEIQKAQYLAEQERLNAEEVVQKEIDKRKIEISAEAEAEKTRREARGQADAILLRYTAEAEGIRKVLESKAAGYRLLVESCVNDAKSAATLLMIEKIEAIVARQVEAIKNLKIDKVTVWDSGAAGGSSSTAAFLSNLIKSLPPLHEVARMAGVELPDYLGHVAPDHPAAPKPPAADAPPAAGA
;
A
#
# COMPACT_ATOMS: atom_id res chain seq x y z
N ALA A 1 -43.15 -77.87 59.05
CA ALA A 1 -43.06 -78.23 57.62
C ALA A 1 -43.68 -77.15 56.71
N ARG A 2 -44.99 -76.84 56.84
CA ARG A 2 -45.71 -75.89 55.95
C ARG A 2 -45.07 -74.49 55.84
N ARG A 3 -44.69 -73.85 56.95
CA ARG A 3 -44.00 -72.54 56.96
C ARG A 3 -42.67 -72.50 56.21
N ARG A 4 -41.92 -73.61 56.12
CA ARG A 4 -40.65 -73.65 55.36
C ARG A 4 -40.91 -73.70 53.86
N ALA A 5 -41.97 -74.39 53.43
CA ALA A 5 -42.39 -74.43 52.04
C ALA A 5 -42.92 -73.07 51.56
N GLU A 6 -43.67 -72.34 52.40
CA GLU A 6 -44.15 -70.98 52.08
C GLU A 6 -42.99 -69.98 51.90
N VAL A 7 -41.96 -70.06 52.73
CA VAL A 7 -40.76 -69.21 52.60
C VAL A 7 -39.98 -69.49 51.31
N GLU A 8 -39.85 -70.76 50.92
CA GLU A 8 -39.20 -71.12 49.66
C GLU A 8 -40.00 -70.63 48.44
N ILE A 9 -41.34 -70.70 48.48
CA ILE A 9 -42.20 -70.16 47.42
C ILE A 9 -42.05 -68.63 47.30
N GLN A 10 -42.05 -67.92 48.43
CA GLN A 10 -41.86 -66.46 48.43
C GLN A 10 -40.47 -66.04 47.93
N LYS A 11 -39.42 -66.78 48.28
CA LYS A 11 -38.08 -66.54 47.74
C LYS A 11 -38.01 -66.76 46.23
N ALA A 12 -38.65 -67.82 45.72
CA ALA A 12 -38.71 -68.09 44.29
C ALA A 12 -39.47 -66.99 43.54
N GLN A 13 -40.58 -66.50 44.11
CA GLN A 13 -41.33 -65.37 43.54
C GLN A 13 -40.52 -64.07 43.54
N TYR A 14 -39.84 -63.76 44.64
CA TYR A 14 -38.96 -62.59 44.74
C TYR A 14 -37.83 -62.63 43.68
N LEU A 15 -37.16 -63.78 43.52
CA LEU A 15 -36.09 -63.93 42.53
C LEU A 15 -36.61 -63.76 41.10
N ALA A 16 -37.75 -64.37 40.77
CA ALA A 16 -38.37 -64.24 39.46
C ALA A 16 -38.77 -62.77 39.15
N GLU A 17 -39.28 -62.05 40.14
CA GLU A 17 -39.68 -60.65 39.98
C GLU A 17 -38.46 -59.71 39.90
N GLN A 18 -37.40 -59.99 40.67
CA GLN A 18 -36.12 -59.29 40.58
C GLN A 18 -35.46 -59.47 39.20
N GLU A 19 -35.44 -60.71 38.68
CA GLU A 19 -34.93 -60.98 37.34
C GLU A 19 -35.74 -60.27 36.25
N ARG A 20 -37.08 -60.21 36.39
CA ARG A 20 -37.94 -59.49 35.45
C ARG A 20 -37.63 -58.00 35.43
N LEU A 21 -37.52 -57.36 36.60
CA LEU A 21 -37.19 -55.93 36.72
C LEU A 21 -35.78 -55.63 36.21
N ASN A 22 -34.81 -56.47 36.54
CA ASN A 22 -33.45 -56.34 36.03
C ASN A 22 -33.40 -56.51 34.50
N ALA A 23 -34.13 -57.47 33.94
CA ALA A 23 -34.21 -57.66 32.49
C ALA A 23 -34.81 -56.42 31.81
N GLU A 24 -35.87 -55.84 32.37
CA GLU A 24 -36.49 -54.63 31.85
C GLU A 24 -35.55 -53.42 31.91
N GLU A 25 -34.85 -53.22 33.02
CA GLU A 25 -33.86 -52.15 33.16
C GLU A 25 -32.66 -52.35 32.20
N VAL A 26 -32.15 -53.58 32.07
CA VAL A 26 -31.05 -53.90 31.15
C VAL A 26 -31.45 -53.63 29.70
N VAL A 27 -32.66 -54.03 29.30
CA VAL A 27 -33.17 -53.74 27.95
C VAL A 27 -33.28 -52.24 27.72
N GLN A 28 -33.76 -51.47 28.69
CA GLN A 28 -33.83 -50.01 28.58
C GLN A 28 -32.43 -49.39 28.42
N LYS A 29 -31.45 -49.83 29.22
CA LYS A 29 -30.05 -49.37 29.12
C LYS A 29 -29.41 -49.73 27.78
N GLU A 30 -29.72 -50.91 27.23
CA GLU A 30 -29.24 -51.29 25.90
C GLU A 30 -29.84 -50.43 24.79
N ILE A 31 -31.13 -50.10 24.87
CA ILE A 31 -31.79 -49.20 23.92
C ILE A 31 -31.15 -47.81 23.98
N ASP A 32 -30.92 -47.29 25.20
CA ASP A 32 -30.28 -45.99 25.38
C ASP A 32 -28.84 -45.99 24.84
N LYS A 33 -28.06 -47.06 25.09
CA LYS A 33 -26.72 -47.23 24.54
C LYS A 33 -26.74 -47.23 23.00
N ARG A 34 -27.61 -48.04 22.39
CA ARG A 34 -27.75 -48.08 20.92
C ARG A 34 -28.19 -46.74 20.36
N LYS A 35 -29.11 -46.04 21.03
CA LYS A 35 -29.56 -44.70 20.63
C LYS A 35 -28.42 -43.69 20.64
N ILE A 36 -27.58 -43.72 21.67
CA ILE A 36 -26.40 -42.86 21.77
C ILE A 36 -25.40 -43.19 20.65
N GLU A 37 -25.09 -44.46 20.44
CA GLU A 37 -24.17 -44.91 19.37
C GLU A 37 -24.67 -44.47 17.98
N ILE A 38 -25.94 -44.73 17.66
CA ILE A 38 -26.55 -44.32 16.39
C ILE A 38 -26.55 -42.80 16.25
N SER A 39 -26.86 -42.05 17.32
CA SER A 39 -26.85 -40.59 17.27
C SER A 39 -25.45 -40.03 17.04
N ALA A 40 -24.43 -40.58 17.71
CA ALA A 40 -23.05 -40.18 17.55
C ALA A 40 -22.52 -40.50 16.14
N GLU A 41 -22.88 -41.67 15.59
CA GLU A 41 -22.52 -42.03 14.22
C GLU A 41 -23.22 -41.14 13.18
N ALA A 42 -24.49 -40.82 13.39
CA ALA A 42 -25.24 -39.90 12.54
C ALA A 42 -24.67 -38.49 12.57
N GLU A 43 -24.28 -37.98 13.74
CA GLU A 43 -23.62 -36.68 13.89
C GLU A 43 -22.25 -36.67 13.20
N ALA A 44 -21.43 -37.70 13.40
CA ALA A 44 -20.12 -37.81 12.76
C ALA A 44 -20.24 -37.83 11.22
N GLU A 45 -21.22 -38.58 10.69
CA GLU A 45 -21.44 -38.66 9.25
C GLU A 45 -22.00 -37.35 8.69
N LYS A 46 -22.89 -36.67 9.43
CA LYS A 46 -23.37 -35.34 9.07
C LYS A 46 -22.21 -34.35 8.98
N THR A 47 -21.35 -34.29 10.00
CA THR A 47 -20.18 -33.40 10.02
C THR A 47 -19.22 -33.73 8.88
N ARG A 48 -18.99 -35.02 8.56
CA ARG A 48 -18.16 -35.40 7.41
C ARG A 48 -18.73 -34.90 6.08
N ARG A 49 -20.04 -35.01 5.88
CA ARG A 49 -20.68 -34.53 4.64
C ARG A 49 -20.70 -33.02 4.54
N GLU A 50 -20.97 -32.33 5.65
CA GLU A 50 -20.91 -30.88 5.72
C GLU A 50 -19.50 -30.37 5.44
N ALA A 51 -18.47 -30.97 6.04
CA ALA A 51 -17.08 -30.60 5.80
C ALA A 51 -16.66 -30.84 4.34
N ARG A 52 -17.09 -31.95 3.72
CA ARG A 52 -16.87 -32.21 2.30
C ARG A 52 -17.56 -31.18 1.42
N GLY A 53 -18.85 -30.91 1.68
CA GLY A 53 -19.60 -29.90 0.93
C GLY A 53 -19.00 -28.49 1.05
N GLN A 54 -18.50 -28.14 2.23
CA GLN A 54 -17.79 -26.87 2.45
C GLN A 54 -16.46 -26.84 1.70
N ALA A 55 -15.67 -27.92 1.73
CA ALA A 55 -14.42 -28.01 0.99
C ALA A 55 -14.64 -27.89 -0.52
N ASP A 56 -15.65 -28.58 -1.06
CA ASP A 56 -16.01 -28.54 -2.48
C ASP A 56 -16.48 -27.13 -2.87
N ALA A 57 -17.31 -26.48 -2.04
CA ALA A 57 -17.77 -25.12 -2.28
C ALA A 57 -16.60 -24.11 -2.28
N ILE A 58 -15.66 -24.25 -1.35
CA ILE A 58 -14.47 -23.41 -1.27
C ILE A 58 -13.57 -23.62 -2.49
N LEU A 59 -13.33 -24.88 -2.86
CA LEU A 59 -12.55 -25.23 -4.04
C LEU A 59 -13.18 -24.62 -5.29
N LEU A 60 -14.48 -24.78 -5.47
CA LEU A 60 -15.21 -24.24 -6.62
C LEU A 60 -15.13 -22.71 -6.68
N ARG A 61 -15.21 -22.03 -5.53
CA ARG A 61 -15.06 -20.58 -5.48
C ARG A 61 -13.65 -20.17 -5.91
N TYR A 62 -12.61 -20.81 -5.39
CA TYR A 62 -11.24 -20.49 -5.75
C TYR A 62 -10.90 -20.83 -7.21
N THR A 63 -11.43 -21.92 -7.75
CA THR A 63 -11.24 -22.23 -9.18
C THR A 63 -11.94 -21.21 -10.06
N ALA A 64 -13.17 -20.81 -9.73
CA ALA A 64 -13.88 -19.76 -10.46
C ALA A 64 -13.15 -18.40 -10.40
N GLU A 65 -12.64 -18.02 -9.23
CA GLU A 65 -11.82 -16.80 -9.06
C GLU A 65 -10.53 -16.89 -9.87
N ALA A 66 -9.81 -18.01 -9.79
CA ALA A 66 -8.58 -18.24 -10.54
C ALA A 66 -8.82 -18.21 -12.05
N GLU A 67 -9.89 -18.83 -12.54
CA GLU A 67 -10.27 -18.80 -13.95
C GLU A 67 -10.65 -17.39 -14.40
N GLY A 68 -11.38 -16.64 -13.57
CA GLY A 68 -11.73 -15.25 -13.84
C GLY A 68 -10.48 -14.38 -13.96
N ILE A 69 -9.58 -14.47 -12.99
CA ILE A 69 -8.30 -13.75 -13.00
C ILE A 69 -7.46 -14.15 -14.21
N ARG A 70 -7.37 -15.46 -14.52
CA ARG A 70 -6.64 -15.96 -15.69
C ARG A 70 -7.19 -15.37 -16.98
N LYS A 71 -8.51 -15.36 -17.18
CA LYS A 71 -9.14 -14.76 -18.37
C LYS A 71 -8.83 -13.26 -18.49
N VAL A 72 -8.85 -12.54 -17.37
CA VAL A 72 -8.50 -11.10 -17.35
C VAL A 72 -7.03 -10.87 -17.68
N LEU A 73 -6.12 -11.70 -17.17
CA LEU A 73 -4.68 -11.58 -17.47
C LEU A 73 -4.38 -11.98 -18.92
N GLU A 74 -5.04 -13.02 -19.43
CA GLU A 74 -4.92 -13.47 -20.80
C GLU A 74 -5.44 -12.42 -21.80
N SER A 75 -6.60 -11.81 -21.51
CA SER A 75 -7.12 -10.71 -22.35
C SER A 75 -6.22 -9.48 -22.30
N LYS A 76 -5.67 -9.14 -21.13
CA LYS A 76 -4.66 -8.06 -21.02
C LYS A 76 -3.40 -8.38 -21.82
N ALA A 77 -2.88 -9.59 -21.72
CA ALA A 77 -1.70 -10.01 -22.47
C ALA A 77 -1.93 -9.98 -23.98
N ALA A 78 -3.10 -10.42 -24.44
CA ALA A 78 -3.52 -10.30 -25.84
C ALA A 78 -3.61 -8.83 -26.28
N GLY A 79 -4.20 -7.96 -25.46
CA GLY A 79 -4.26 -6.52 -25.71
C GLY A 79 -2.86 -5.88 -25.80
N TYR A 80 -1.95 -6.24 -24.89
CA TYR A 80 -0.56 -5.77 -24.95
C TYR A 80 0.18 -6.26 -26.19
N ARG A 81 -0.07 -7.50 -26.62
CA ARG A 81 0.49 -8.02 -27.87
C ARG A 81 0.02 -7.20 -29.07
N LEU A 82 -1.28 -6.92 -29.17
CA LEU A 82 -1.84 -6.07 -30.23
C LEU A 82 -1.25 -4.65 -30.22
N LEU A 83 -1.03 -4.08 -29.04
CA LEU A 83 -0.38 -2.76 -28.92
C LEU A 83 1.07 -2.79 -29.43
N VAL A 84 1.84 -3.82 -29.08
CA VAL A 84 3.22 -3.99 -29.56
C VAL A 84 3.25 -4.20 -31.08
N GLU A 85 2.34 -5.01 -31.62
CA GLU A 85 2.20 -5.20 -33.07
C GLU A 85 1.84 -3.89 -33.78
N SER A 86 0.94 -3.09 -33.20
CA SER A 86 0.54 -1.77 -33.72
C SER A 86 1.68 -0.75 -33.71
N CYS A 87 2.63 -0.89 -32.79
CA CYS A 87 3.84 -0.08 -32.71
C CYS A 87 4.98 -0.59 -33.62
N VAL A 88 4.68 -1.34 -34.69
CA VAL A 88 5.67 -1.90 -35.63
C VAL A 88 6.71 -2.78 -34.90
N ASN A 89 6.25 -3.54 -33.91
CA ASN A 89 7.10 -4.36 -33.03
C ASN A 89 8.15 -3.59 -32.21
N ASP A 90 8.06 -2.27 -32.10
CA ASP A 90 8.90 -1.51 -31.19
C ASP A 90 8.31 -1.53 -29.76
N ALA A 91 8.85 -2.44 -28.94
CA ALA A 91 8.47 -2.60 -27.55
C ALA A 91 8.70 -1.31 -26.71
N LYS A 92 9.64 -0.44 -27.10
CA LYS A 92 9.90 0.81 -26.38
C LYS A 92 8.77 1.81 -26.55
N SER A 93 8.28 1.96 -27.78
CA SER A 93 7.15 2.82 -28.12
C SER A 93 5.84 2.34 -27.47
N ALA A 94 5.62 1.02 -27.40
CA ALA A 94 4.48 0.46 -26.68
C ALA A 94 4.57 0.69 -25.16
N ALA A 95 5.77 0.59 -24.57
CA ALA A 95 6.00 0.85 -23.15
C ALA A 95 5.79 2.33 -22.77
N THR A 96 6.23 3.28 -23.61
CA THR A 96 5.94 4.71 -23.39
C THR A 96 4.46 5.02 -23.49
N LEU A 97 3.74 4.42 -24.45
CA LEU A 97 2.29 4.58 -24.56
C LEU A 97 1.56 4.07 -23.30
N LEU A 98 1.94 2.88 -22.81
CA LEU A 98 1.40 2.33 -21.56
C LEU A 98 1.73 3.19 -20.34
N MET A 99 2.94 3.77 -20.30
CA MET A 99 3.31 4.72 -19.24
C MET A 99 2.42 5.96 -19.26
N ILE A 100 2.18 6.55 -20.43
CA ILE A 100 1.32 7.73 -20.57
C ILE A 100 -0.10 7.43 -20.04
N GLU A 101 -0.66 6.27 -20.39
CA GLU A 101 -1.97 5.83 -19.88
C GLU A 101 -2.00 5.67 -18.34
N LYS A 102 -0.93 5.15 -17.73
CA LYS A 102 -0.86 4.97 -16.26
C LYS A 102 -0.53 6.25 -15.50
N ILE A 103 0.12 7.23 -16.12
CA ILE A 103 0.43 8.52 -15.51
C ILE A 103 -0.86 9.26 -15.13
N GLU A 104 -1.91 9.21 -15.95
CA GLU A 104 -3.21 9.84 -15.63
C GLU A 104 -3.79 9.31 -14.31
N ALA A 105 -3.80 7.98 -14.14
CA ALA A 105 -4.30 7.34 -12.93
C ALA A 105 -3.44 7.65 -11.69
N ILE A 106 -2.11 7.76 -11.86
CA ILE A 106 -1.19 8.15 -10.78
C ILE A 106 -1.47 9.59 -10.35
N VAL A 107 -1.61 10.51 -11.30
CA VAL A 107 -1.90 11.92 -11.01
C VAL A 107 -3.26 12.06 -10.32
N ALA A 108 -4.29 11.34 -10.76
CA ALA A 108 -5.60 11.35 -10.12
C ALA A 108 -5.52 10.93 -8.64
N ARG A 109 -4.80 9.84 -8.33
CA ARG A 109 -4.58 9.37 -6.95
C ARG A 109 -3.74 10.34 -6.13
N GLN A 110 -2.73 10.97 -6.72
CA GLN A 110 -1.92 11.99 -6.05
C GLN A 110 -2.77 13.22 -5.68
N VAL A 111 -3.65 13.67 -6.58
CA VAL A 111 -4.57 14.78 -6.31
C VAL A 111 -5.58 14.41 -5.22
N GLU A 112 -6.08 13.18 -5.21
CA GLU A 112 -6.95 12.69 -4.13
C GLU A 112 -6.22 12.64 -2.77
N ALA A 113 -4.97 12.19 -2.75
CA ALA A 113 -4.13 12.23 -1.55
C ALA A 113 -3.88 13.67 -1.05
N ILE A 114 -3.70 14.63 -1.96
CA ILE A 114 -3.55 16.06 -1.62
C ILE A 114 -4.88 16.66 -1.12
N LYS A 115 -6.02 16.28 -1.68
CA LYS A 115 -7.34 16.73 -1.20
C LYS A 115 -7.62 16.33 0.24
N ASN A 116 -7.11 15.18 0.67
CA ASN A 116 -7.27 14.67 2.04
C ASN A 116 -6.22 15.23 3.02
N LEU A 117 -5.18 15.92 2.52
CA LEU A 117 -4.26 16.68 3.35
C LEU A 117 -4.93 18.00 3.75
N LYS A 118 -5.39 18.08 4.99
CA LYS A 118 -5.68 19.37 5.63
C LYS A 118 -4.36 20.08 5.88
N ILE A 119 -3.98 20.99 4.98
CA ILE A 119 -2.80 21.86 5.18
C ILE A 119 -3.20 22.92 6.23
N ASP A 120 -3.26 22.50 7.49
CA ASP A 120 -3.79 23.34 8.58
C ASP A 120 -2.81 24.43 9.02
N LYS A 121 -1.51 24.32 8.69
CA LYS A 121 -0.52 25.37 8.91
C LYS A 121 0.76 25.09 8.12
N VAL A 122 1.07 25.91 7.11
CA VAL A 122 2.43 25.95 6.54
C VAL A 122 3.32 26.71 7.54
N THR A 123 3.88 26.01 8.52
CA THR A 123 5.01 26.54 9.28
C THR A 123 6.25 26.39 8.41
N VAL A 124 6.64 27.47 7.75
CA VAL A 124 8.00 27.60 7.20
C VAL A 124 8.93 27.53 8.41
N TRP A 125 9.60 26.40 8.58
CA TRP A 125 10.78 26.33 9.43
C TRP A 125 11.86 27.07 8.68
N ASP A 126 11.88 28.38 8.87
CA ASP A 126 13.07 29.16 8.68
C ASP A 126 14.12 28.57 9.63
N SER A 127 15.02 27.73 9.09
CA SER A 127 16.16 27.23 9.84
C SER A 127 17.06 28.44 10.11
N GLY A 128 16.79 29.12 11.22
CA GLY A 128 17.36 30.41 11.55
C GLY A 128 18.86 30.43 11.34
N ALA A 129 19.29 31.11 10.28
CA ALA A 129 20.65 31.56 10.16
C ALA A 129 20.83 32.69 11.17
N ALA A 130 21.84 32.56 12.02
CA ALA A 130 22.16 33.55 13.05
C ALA A 130 22.40 34.92 12.41
N GLY A 131 21.44 35.83 12.58
CA GLY A 131 21.56 37.21 12.09
C GLY A 131 20.29 37.81 11.51
N GLY A 132 19.13 37.67 12.17
CA GLY A 132 17.95 38.53 11.97
C GLY A 132 17.27 38.55 10.58
N SER A 133 17.83 37.90 9.56
CA SER A 133 17.25 37.77 8.23
C SER A 133 16.67 36.38 8.05
N SER A 134 15.36 36.31 7.82
CA SER A 134 14.67 35.05 7.56
C SER A 134 15.16 34.40 6.25
N SER A 135 15.31 33.08 6.19
CA SER A 135 15.70 32.34 4.97
C SER A 135 14.80 32.65 3.78
N THR A 136 13.53 33.03 4.00
CA THR A 136 12.62 33.52 2.97
C THR A 136 13.02 34.90 2.43
N ALA A 137 13.53 35.80 3.29
CA ALA A 137 14.07 37.09 2.88
C ALA A 137 15.43 36.93 2.17
N ALA A 138 16.25 35.95 2.58
CA ALA A 138 17.49 35.61 1.89
C ALA A 138 17.24 34.95 0.52
N PHE A 139 16.24 34.07 0.39
CA PHE A 139 15.81 33.52 -0.90
C PHE A 139 15.25 34.60 -1.82
N LEU A 140 14.39 35.48 -1.32
CA LEU A 140 13.85 36.59 -2.12
C LEU A 140 14.94 37.59 -2.53
N SER A 141 15.86 37.93 -1.62
CA SER A 141 17.01 38.79 -1.92
C SER A 141 17.95 38.12 -2.93
N ASN A 142 18.18 36.81 -2.83
CA ASN A 142 18.98 36.06 -3.79
C ASN A 142 18.28 35.90 -5.14
N LEU A 143 16.94 35.78 -5.18
CA LEU A 143 16.16 35.76 -6.42
C LEU A 143 16.22 37.11 -7.14
N ILE A 144 16.13 38.21 -6.38
CA ILE A 144 16.26 39.58 -6.90
C ILE A 144 17.70 39.84 -7.38
N LYS A 145 18.71 39.31 -6.68
CA LYS A 145 20.13 39.38 -7.08
C LYS A 145 20.49 38.44 -8.23
N SER A 146 19.75 37.34 -8.42
CA SER A 146 19.99 36.35 -9.49
C SER A 146 19.30 36.70 -10.78
N LEU A 147 18.38 37.67 -10.78
CA LEU A 147 17.93 38.32 -12.01
C LEU A 147 19.12 39.12 -12.52
N PRO A 148 19.81 38.66 -13.58
CA PRO A 148 20.89 39.44 -14.15
C PRO A 148 20.31 40.78 -14.60
N PRO A 149 21.07 41.89 -14.55
CA PRO A 149 20.58 43.16 -15.05
C PRO A 149 20.04 42.92 -16.46
N LEU A 150 18.72 43.11 -16.65
CA LEU A 150 18.09 42.84 -17.95
C LEU A 150 18.78 43.61 -19.09
N HIS A 151 19.45 44.71 -18.73
CA HIS A 151 20.33 45.50 -19.58
C HIS A 151 21.61 44.77 -20.04
N GLU A 152 22.25 43.94 -19.21
CA GLU A 152 23.43 43.14 -19.60
C GLU A 152 23.03 41.94 -20.47
N VAL A 153 21.92 41.28 -20.15
CA VAL A 153 21.40 40.14 -20.94
C VAL A 153 20.90 40.61 -22.31
N ALA A 154 20.20 41.74 -22.37
CA ALA A 154 19.75 42.32 -23.63
C ALA A 154 20.94 42.74 -24.51
N ARG A 155 21.99 43.32 -23.94
CA ARG A 155 23.22 43.70 -24.67
C ARG A 155 24.01 42.48 -25.15
N MET A 156 24.08 41.38 -24.38
CA MET A 156 24.68 40.11 -24.83
C MET A 156 23.83 39.39 -25.90
N ALA A 157 22.51 39.57 -25.89
CA ALA A 157 21.59 39.02 -26.89
C ALA A 157 21.44 39.89 -28.15
N GLY A 158 22.19 41.00 -28.26
CA GLY A 158 22.19 41.89 -29.43
C GLY A 158 20.96 42.80 -29.56
N VAL A 159 20.23 43.02 -28.46
CA VAL A 159 19.03 43.87 -28.41
C VAL A 159 19.33 45.14 -27.61
N GLU A 160 19.32 46.30 -28.27
CA GLU A 160 19.37 47.60 -27.60
C GLU A 160 17.99 47.94 -27.03
N LEU A 161 17.91 48.09 -25.71
CA LEU A 161 16.69 48.49 -25.02
C LEU A 161 16.51 50.02 -25.15
N PRO A 162 15.28 50.52 -25.45
CA PRO A 162 15.00 51.95 -25.58
C PRO A 162 15.33 52.75 -24.30
N ASP A 163 15.79 53.99 -24.45
CA ASP A 163 16.27 54.90 -23.38
C ASP A 163 15.28 55.17 -22.23
N TYR A 164 14.02 54.73 -22.34
CA TYR A 164 12.99 54.92 -21.31
C TYR A 164 13.15 54.02 -20.07
N LEU A 165 14.04 53.01 -20.12
CA LEU A 165 14.27 52.07 -18.99
C LEU A 165 15.35 52.53 -18.00
N GLY A 166 15.90 53.74 -18.18
CA GLY A 166 16.76 54.41 -17.21
C GLY A 166 18.25 54.32 -17.55
N HIS A 167 18.93 55.46 -17.47
CA HIS A 167 20.38 55.55 -17.59
C HIS A 167 21.05 55.24 -16.25
N VAL A 168 22.14 54.46 -16.29
CA VAL A 168 23.10 54.43 -15.20
C VAL A 168 23.77 55.80 -15.15
N ALA A 169 23.55 56.55 -14.08
CA ALA A 169 24.25 57.81 -13.84
C ALA A 169 25.76 57.54 -13.80
N PRO A 170 26.56 58.21 -14.63
CA PRO A 170 28.00 58.22 -14.48
C PRO A 170 28.38 59.38 -13.56
N ASP A 171 29.17 59.13 -12.52
CA ASP A 171 30.07 60.17 -12.03
C ASP A 171 31.38 59.58 -11.51
N HIS A 172 32.43 60.16 -12.06
CA HIS A 172 33.88 60.00 -11.84
C HIS A 172 34.27 60.65 -10.48
N PRO A 173 35.55 60.73 -10.01
CA PRO A 173 36.80 60.60 -10.75
C PRO A 173 37.97 59.85 -10.07
N ALA A 174 38.95 59.52 -10.89
CA ALA A 174 40.29 59.16 -10.46
C ALA A 174 41.05 60.37 -9.88
N ALA A 175 41.85 60.13 -8.84
CA ALA A 175 42.87 61.05 -8.32
C ALA A 175 44.04 60.21 -7.74
N PRO A 176 45.22 60.79 -7.48
CA PRO A 176 46.34 60.85 -8.42
C PRO A 176 47.61 60.11 -7.91
N LYS A 177 48.57 59.88 -8.80
CA LYS A 177 49.87 59.24 -8.54
C LYS A 177 50.87 60.17 -7.83
N PRO A 178 51.70 59.66 -6.88
CA PRO A 178 53.02 60.24 -6.61
C PRO A 178 54.13 59.13 -6.70
N PRO A 179 55.43 59.43 -6.50
CA PRO A 179 56.45 59.41 -7.55
C PRO A 179 57.43 58.22 -7.46
N ALA A 180 58.28 58.08 -8.49
CA ALA A 180 59.37 57.11 -8.54
C ALA A 180 60.50 57.45 -7.55
N ALA A 181 61.02 56.44 -6.85
CA ALA A 181 62.30 56.48 -6.17
C ALA A 181 62.96 55.08 -6.18
N ASP A 182 64.17 55.08 -6.76
CA ASP A 182 65.36 54.29 -6.40
C ASP A 182 65.40 52.77 -6.62
N ALA A 183 66.17 52.39 -7.66
CA ALA A 183 66.92 51.13 -7.72
C ALA A 183 68.01 51.11 -6.62
N PRO A 184 68.51 49.94 -6.17
CA PRO A 184 69.64 49.29 -6.87
C PRO A 184 69.63 47.74 -6.71
N PRO A 185 70.72 46.99 -6.96
CA PRO A 185 71.18 46.59 -8.29
C PRO A 185 71.24 45.05 -8.49
N ALA A 186 71.54 44.70 -9.75
CA ALA A 186 71.95 43.43 -10.36
C ALA A 186 72.42 42.21 -9.52
N ALA A 187 71.98 41.02 -9.96
CA ALA A 187 72.80 39.84 -10.33
C ALA A 187 71.85 38.83 -11.02
N GLY A 188 72.08 38.23 -12.19
CA GLY A 188 73.33 37.82 -12.82
C GLY A 188 73.66 36.38 -12.41
N ALA A 189 73.37 35.43 -13.31
CA ALA A 189 73.90 34.05 -13.43
C ALA A 189 74.01 33.15 -12.18
#